data_AF-A0A955BCY0-F1
#
_entry.id   AF-A0A955BCY0-F1
#
_cell.length_a   1.000
_cell.length_b   1.000
_cell.length_c   1.000
_cell.angle_alpha   90.00
_cell.angle_beta   90.00
_cell.angle_gamma   90.00
#
_symmetry.space_group_name_H-M   'P 1'
#
loop_
_entity.id
_entity.type
_entity.pdbx_description
1 polymer ?
#
loop_
_entity_poly.entity_id
_entity_poly.type
_entity_poly.pdbx_seq_one_letter_code
_entity_poly.pdbx_strand_id
1 'polypeptide(L)'
;SPVRKQFEDRLASTEPIATFALTNSLAAYLSTWLVALFGVGLSAWSDGRTNRGAEGEERTAVDSRRPSGSTLLAGALAVLLIGGCLVLTKSRTAYLATMMGVGLLANIHADAWRRRIGWRLPLMAMLVVGAIIAGAFLVGGLDRLVLSEAPKSLLYRWEYWQATMSMIADHPWFGIGPGSFQEHYTAYKLPQSSETILEPHNFVLEIAAIAGLPALVAFAAVLFVAGWRIVRGRASSDLHSPAKLSPANSASRGSLLAVVVGASVGGLMTSPVQFLVGYVLDPVGVWLALIAAAATWIGLSGWVASGRLSNRTLGIAAAVLLVNLLVSGGIGTPGVAQSLWLLLAVLPVGVPAGDRPSVAKDIVRDREDDRAQRAIAGWPLNRAALASAALFTLVLLVAFIGQVYSPVLRRQAVESEAAMFAAMGRTSQAEAAFLEAAEIDPASAEPWEQLTAMRLQVWLREPTFEHQQAFEQAAARMLEHLPHSHRANTMYGNWLLAGYRRSSRAALVDEVLTVWERAARLYPNSAMAHARLAWAAHVAGDDERAASEAAEALRLDALNPHVEQQLANQTLDDPAASEAAENVELLMQTLRSSKDHSSD
;
A
#
# COMPACT_ATOMS: atom_id res chain seq x y z
N SER A 1 -0.09 -31.78 1.08
CA SER A 1 -0.94 -30.62 0.74
C SER A 1 -0.09 -29.54 0.06
N PRO A 2 -0.45 -29.12 -1.16
CA PRO A 2 0.18 -27.99 -1.87
C PRO A 2 0.18 -26.69 -1.05
N VAL A 3 -0.90 -26.43 -0.31
CA VAL A 3 -1.05 -25.24 0.57
C VAL A 3 0.00 -25.24 1.68
N ARG A 4 0.25 -26.40 2.30
CA ARG A 4 1.29 -26.55 3.33
C ARG A 4 2.68 -26.23 2.76
N LYS A 5 2.99 -26.72 1.55
CA LYS A 5 4.28 -26.44 0.91
C LYS A 5 4.45 -24.95 0.59
N GLN A 6 3.42 -24.29 0.06
CA GLN A 6 3.44 -22.85 -0.17
C GLN A 6 3.66 -22.07 1.14
N PHE A 7 3.06 -22.51 2.25
CA PHE A 7 3.28 -21.91 3.57
C PHE A 7 4.71 -22.11 4.07
N GLU A 8 5.27 -23.33 3.94
CA GLU A 8 6.66 -23.63 4.28
C GLU A 8 7.65 -22.80 3.44
N ASP A 9 7.41 -22.67 2.13
CA ASP A 9 8.23 -21.84 1.22
C ASP A 9 8.18 -20.36 1.62
N ARG A 10 7.01 -19.85 2.05
CA ARG A 10 6.87 -18.47 2.57
C ARG A 10 7.62 -18.26 3.88
N LEU A 11 7.59 -19.23 4.79
CA LEU A 11 8.36 -19.18 6.04
C LEU A 11 9.87 -19.20 5.80
N ALA A 12 10.32 -19.90 4.76
CA ALA A 12 11.73 -19.97 4.36
C ALA A 12 12.19 -18.81 3.47
N SER A 13 11.29 -17.89 3.11
CA SER A 13 11.60 -16.77 2.23
C SER A 13 12.68 -15.87 2.84
N THR A 14 13.71 -15.58 2.05
CA THR A 14 14.83 -14.68 2.43
C THR A 14 14.60 -13.24 2.00
N GLU A 15 13.42 -12.93 1.47
CA GLU A 15 13.11 -11.58 1.00
C GLU A 15 13.01 -10.61 2.19
N PRO A 16 13.65 -9.42 2.11
CA PRO A 16 13.64 -8.47 3.21
C PRO A 16 12.27 -7.82 3.31
N ILE A 17 11.60 -8.07 4.44
CA ILE A 17 10.41 -7.34 4.89
C ILE A 17 10.80 -6.58 6.16
N ALA A 18 10.95 -5.26 6.05
CA ALA A 18 11.26 -4.39 7.18
C ALA A 18 9.94 -4.03 7.90
N THR A 19 9.63 -2.75 8.07
CA THR A 19 8.30 -2.28 8.50
C THR A 19 7.24 -2.35 7.38
N PHE A 20 7.54 -3.03 6.27
CA PHE A 20 6.63 -3.22 5.14
C PHE A 20 6.17 -4.66 5.12
N ALA A 21 4.86 -4.89 4.94
CA ALA A 21 4.30 -6.23 4.78
C ALA A 21 4.64 -6.87 3.43
N LEU A 22 5.00 -6.07 2.42
CA LEU A 22 5.28 -6.52 1.05
C LEU A 22 6.60 -5.97 0.53
N THR A 23 7.38 -6.83 -0.14
CA THR A 23 8.70 -6.53 -0.70
C THR A 23 8.62 -5.53 -1.86
N ASN A 24 7.53 -5.57 -2.64
CA ASN A 24 7.27 -4.61 -3.71
C ASN A 24 7.05 -3.18 -3.18
N SER A 25 6.35 -3.02 -2.05
CA SER A 25 6.14 -1.72 -1.42
C SER A 25 7.44 -1.15 -0.86
N LEU A 26 8.28 -1.99 -0.24
CA LEU A 26 9.62 -1.62 0.19
C LEU A 26 10.48 -1.19 -1.01
N ALA A 27 10.44 -1.94 -2.12
CA ALA A 27 11.20 -1.62 -3.32
C ALA A 27 10.77 -0.29 -3.96
N ALA A 28 9.47 0.03 -3.92
CA ALA A 28 8.94 1.33 -4.35
C ALA A 28 9.55 2.49 -3.54
N TYR A 29 9.59 2.33 -2.21
CA TYR A 29 10.20 3.29 -1.30
C TYR A 29 11.71 3.45 -1.57
N LEU A 30 12.45 2.34 -1.63
CA LEU A 30 13.90 2.34 -1.83
C LEU A 30 14.30 2.93 -3.19
N SER A 31 13.64 2.55 -4.28
CA SER A 31 13.92 3.05 -5.63
C SER A 31 13.78 4.57 -5.73
N THR A 32 12.71 5.11 -5.14
CA THR A 32 12.41 6.54 -5.09
C THR A 32 13.55 7.33 -4.44
N TRP A 33 13.94 6.94 -3.23
CA TRP A 33 14.97 7.64 -2.48
C TRP A 33 16.39 7.37 -3.01
N LEU A 34 16.64 6.21 -3.62
CA LEU A 34 17.89 5.92 -4.32
C LEU A 34 18.10 6.87 -5.51
N VAL A 35 17.06 7.11 -6.32
CA VAL A 35 17.11 8.05 -7.44
C VAL A 35 17.29 9.49 -6.94
N ALA A 36 16.62 9.87 -5.85
CA ALA A 36 16.81 11.18 -5.23
C ALA A 36 18.27 11.38 -4.76
N LEU A 37 18.84 10.40 -4.04
CA LEU A 37 20.23 10.40 -3.59
C LEU A 37 21.23 10.44 -4.76
N PHE A 38 20.96 9.71 -5.84
CA PHE A 38 21.78 9.76 -7.05
C PHE A 38 21.80 11.16 -7.66
N GLY A 39 20.65 11.82 -7.75
CA GLY A 39 20.56 13.20 -8.22
C GLY A 39 21.24 14.21 -7.30
N VAL A 40 21.21 14.00 -5.98
CA VAL A 40 22.00 14.77 -5.00
C VAL A 40 23.50 14.65 -5.28
N GLY A 41 23.98 13.41 -5.51
CA GLY A 41 25.38 13.16 -5.86
C GLY A 41 25.80 13.84 -7.17
N LEU A 42 24.96 13.79 -8.20
CA LEU A 42 25.21 14.47 -9.49
C LEU A 42 25.27 16.00 -9.34
N SER A 43 24.37 16.59 -8.56
CA SER A 43 24.33 18.02 -8.26
C SER A 43 25.60 18.48 -7.53
N ALA A 44 25.98 17.78 -6.45
CA ALA A 44 27.19 18.08 -5.67
C ALA A 44 28.48 17.97 -6.50
N TRP A 45 28.49 17.09 -7.51
CA TRP A 45 29.63 16.88 -8.40
C TRP A 45 29.70 17.90 -9.55
N SER A 46 28.55 18.38 -10.03
CA SER A 46 28.41 19.44 -11.03
C SER A 46 28.93 20.79 -10.52
N ASP A 47 28.48 21.20 -9.34
CA ASP A 47 28.73 22.53 -8.78
C ASP A 47 30.21 22.75 -8.38
N GLY A 48 30.93 21.67 -8.00
CA GLY A 48 32.34 21.76 -7.60
C GLY A 48 33.35 22.02 -8.73
N ARG A 49 32.92 22.22 -10.00
CA ARG A 49 33.84 22.33 -11.15
C ARG A 49 33.55 23.44 -12.18
N THR A 50 32.44 24.17 -12.09
CA THR A 50 32.22 25.41 -12.88
C THR A 50 33.24 26.50 -12.53
N ASN A 51 33.73 26.55 -11.29
CA ASN A 51 34.77 27.50 -10.85
C ASN A 51 36.22 27.12 -11.18
N ARG A 52 36.47 26.09 -11.99
CA ARG A 52 37.83 25.74 -12.44
C ARG A 52 38.29 26.48 -13.71
N GLY A 53 37.40 27.20 -14.39
CA GLY A 53 37.70 27.90 -15.66
C GLY A 53 37.99 29.40 -15.52
N ALA A 54 37.82 29.97 -14.33
CA ALA A 54 38.09 31.39 -14.04
C ALA A 54 39.41 31.52 -13.26
N GLU A 55 40.53 31.11 -13.88
CA GLU A 55 41.85 31.47 -13.38
C GLU A 55 42.10 32.95 -13.73
N GLY A 56 41.64 33.89 -12.89
CA GLY A 56 41.89 35.31 -13.16
C GLY A 56 41.42 36.36 -12.16
N GLU A 57 40.35 36.17 -11.38
CA GLU A 57 39.82 37.25 -10.53
C GLU A 57 39.62 36.85 -9.07
N GLU A 58 39.83 37.83 -8.20
CA GLU A 58 40.02 37.78 -6.75
C GLU A 58 39.11 36.79 -6.00
N ARG A 59 39.75 35.94 -5.19
CA ARG A 59 39.13 35.02 -4.23
C ARG A 59 38.30 35.78 -3.19
N THR A 60 36.99 35.84 -3.36
CA THR A 60 36.06 36.07 -2.24
C THR A 60 35.60 34.73 -1.66
N ALA A 61 36.09 34.38 -0.47
CA ALA A 61 35.41 33.79 0.70
C ALA A 61 34.41 32.60 0.60
N VAL A 62 33.55 32.58 -0.41
CA VAL A 62 32.28 31.83 -0.54
C VAL A 62 32.40 30.63 -1.46
N ASP A 63 33.62 30.30 -1.82
CA ASP A 63 33.85 29.38 -2.92
C ASP A 63 33.37 27.98 -2.55
N SER A 64 32.32 27.55 -3.27
CA SER A 64 31.74 26.20 -3.33
C SER A 64 32.77 25.11 -2.99
N ARG A 65 32.77 24.71 -1.71
CA ARG A 65 33.69 23.68 -1.21
C ARG A 65 33.35 22.38 -1.92
N ARG A 66 34.37 21.74 -2.52
CA ARG A 66 34.27 20.36 -3.00
C ARG A 66 33.62 19.50 -1.90
N PRO A 67 32.74 18.55 -2.26
CA PRO A 67 32.20 17.63 -1.27
C PRO A 67 33.38 16.99 -0.53
N SER A 68 33.37 17.05 0.80
CA SER A 68 34.44 16.46 1.60
C SER A 68 34.50 14.96 1.32
N GLY A 69 35.66 14.34 1.53
CA GLY A 69 35.80 12.88 1.39
C GLY A 69 34.77 12.12 2.23
N SER A 70 34.38 12.68 3.39
CA SER A 70 33.30 12.16 4.23
C SER A 70 31.91 12.23 3.60
N THR A 71 31.57 13.28 2.84
CA THR A 71 30.29 13.40 2.12
C THR A 71 30.20 12.40 0.97
N LEU A 72 31.29 12.22 0.22
CA LEU A 72 31.35 11.21 -0.85
C LEU A 72 31.26 9.78 -0.29
N LEU A 73 31.96 9.51 0.81
CA LEU A 73 31.91 8.21 1.48
C LEU A 73 30.52 7.91 2.05
N ALA A 74 29.89 8.88 2.74
CA ALA A 74 28.55 8.73 3.28
C ALA A 74 27.50 8.53 2.18
N GLY A 75 27.59 9.28 1.08
CA GLY A 75 26.72 9.09 -0.09
C GLY A 75 26.91 7.72 -0.75
N ALA A 76 28.15 7.27 -0.92
CA ALA A 76 28.45 5.96 -1.49
C ALA A 76 27.94 4.82 -0.60
N LEU A 77 28.11 4.93 0.72
CA LEU A 77 27.59 3.97 1.68
C LEU A 77 26.05 3.92 1.65
N ALA A 78 25.38 5.07 1.62
CA ALA A 78 23.93 5.14 1.51
C ALA A 78 23.41 4.47 0.23
N VAL A 79 24.06 4.73 -0.92
CA VAL A 79 23.74 4.09 -2.20
C VAL A 79 23.95 2.57 -2.13
N LEU A 80 25.04 2.11 -1.51
CA LEU A 80 25.34 0.69 -1.37
C LEU A 80 24.31 -0.02 -0.49
N LEU A 81 23.93 0.57 0.65
CA LEU A 81 22.95 -0.01 1.56
C LEU A 81 21.54 -0.04 0.93
N ILE A 82 21.08 1.08 0.37
CA ILE A 82 19.75 1.18 -0.25
C ILE A 82 19.69 0.31 -1.51
N GLY A 83 20.72 0.39 -2.36
CA GLY A 83 20.81 -0.41 -3.58
C GLY A 83 20.94 -1.90 -3.30
N GLY A 84 21.72 -2.30 -2.30
CA GLY A 84 21.82 -3.69 -1.86
C GLY A 84 20.49 -4.23 -1.35
N CYS A 85 19.80 -3.46 -0.49
CA CYS A 85 18.46 -3.82 -0.01
C CYS A 85 17.46 -3.91 -1.17
N LEU A 86 17.49 -2.96 -2.11
CA LEU A 86 16.64 -2.98 -3.31
C LEU A 86 16.85 -4.25 -4.12
N VAL A 87 18.10 -4.67 -4.37
CA VAL A 87 18.40 -5.93 -5.07
C VAL A 87 17.86 -7.15 -4.32
N LEU A 88 17.91 -7.15 -2.99
CA LEU A 88 17.36 -8.25 -2.19
C LEU A 88 15.82 -8.31 -2.22
N THR A 89 15.11 -7.22 -2.55
CA THR A 89 13.64 -7.24 -2.68
C THR A 89 13.12 -8.08 -3.84
N LYS A 90 13.98 -8.47 -4.80
CA LYS A 90 13.60 -9.19 -6.03
C LYS A 90 12.54 -8.47 -6.90
N SER A 91 12.28 -7.18 -6.67
CA SER A 91 11.20 -6.43 -7.36
C SER A 91 11.63 -5.88 -8.74
N ARG A 92 11.16 -6.54 -9.80
CA ARG A 92 11.51 -6.24 -11.20
C ARG A 92 11.07 -4.86 -11.67
N THR A 93 9.86 -4.45 -11.28
CA THR A 93 9.30 -3.14 -11.65
C THR A 93 10.11 -2.01 -11.01
N ALA A 94 10.56 -2.21 -9.77
CA ALA A 94 11.42 -1.25 -9.09
C ALA A 94 12.80 -1.14 -9.74
N TYR A 95 13.39 -2.25 -10.22
CA TYR A 95 14.65 -2.21 -10.97
C TYR A 95 14.51 -1.42 -12.26
N LEU A 96 13.47 -1.69 -13.06
CA LEU A 96 13.22 -1.00 -14.31
C LEU A 96 12.97 0.49 -14.09
N ALA A 97 12.10 0.83 -13.14
CA ALA A 97 11.80 2.22 -12.78
C ALA A 97 13.06 2.97 -12.31
N THR A 98 13.87 2.35 -11.43
CA THR A 98 15.15 2.92 -10.96
C THR A 98 16.11 3.17 -12.13
N MET A 99 16.27 2.18 -13.02
CA MET A 99 17.17 2.28 -14.18
C MET A 99 16.72 3.43 -15.12
N MET A 100 15.42 3.56 -15.36
CA MET A 100 14.86 4.68 -16.13
C MET A 100 15.12 6.03 -15.43
N GLY A 101 14.89 6.12 -14.12
CA GLY A 101 15.12 7.35 -13.35
C GLY A 101 16.59 7.79 -13.35
N VAL A 102 17.50 6.86 -13.10
CA VAL A 102 18.96 7.08 -13.16
C VAL A 102 19.38 7.50 -14.57
N GLY A 103 18.86 6.82 -15.61
CA GLY A 103 19.14 7.14 -17.01
C GLY A 103 18.65 8.54 -17.41
N LEU A 104 17.45 8.94 -16.97
CA LEU A 104 16.91 10.28 -17.21
C LEU A 104 17.76 11.36 -16.51
N LEU A 105 18.18 11.13 -15.26
CA LEU A 105 19.06 12.06 -14.55
C LEU A 105 20.44 12.16 -15.22
N ALA A 106 21.03 11.02 -15.60
CA ALA A 106 22.28 10.99 -16.35
C ALA A 106 22.15 11.72 -17.69
N ASN A 107 21.00 11.62 -18.37
CA ASN A 107 20.73 12.33 -19.62
C ASN A 107 20.58 13.85 -19.43
N ILE A 108 19.88 14.28 -18.38
CA ILE A 108 19.74 15.71 -18.05
C ILE A 108 21.11 16.33 -17.73
N HIS A 109 22.02 15.54 -17.16
CA HIS A 109 23.40 15.92 -16.92
C HIS A 109 24.37 15.44 -18.03
N ALA A 110 23.84 14.99 -19.19
CA ALA A 110 24.62 14.38 -20.28
C ALA A 110 25.66 15.32 -20.86
N ASP A 111 25.37 16.60 -20.96
CA ASP A 111 26.32 17.59 -21.51
C ASP A 111 27.54 17.82 -20.60
N ALA A 112 27.39 17.56 -19.30
CA ALA A 112 28.48 17.51 -18.33
C ALA A 112 29.17 16.13 -18.32
N TRP A 113 28.41 15.05 -18.54
CA TRP A 113 28.88 13.66 -18.62
C TRP A 113 29.69 13.35 -19.91
N ARG A 114 29.10 13.60 -21.09
CA ARG A 114 29.60 13.27 -22.44
C ARG A 114 30.85 14.06 -22.83
N ARG A 115 31.04 15.25 -22.27
CA ARG A 115 32.23 16.09 -22.51
C ARG A 115 33.40 15.78 -21.58
N ARG A 116 33.21 15.06 -20.47
CA ARG A 116 34.21 15.01 -19.38
C ARG A 116 34.41 13.67 -18.68
N ILE A 117 33.61 12.65 -18.99
CA ILE A 117 33.79 11.30 -18.45
C ILE A 117 34.28 10.39 -19.57
N GLY A 118 35.57 10.02 -19.53
CA GLY A 118 36.00 8.83 -20.26
C GLY A 118 35.20 7.63 -19.77
N TRP A 119 34.82 6.73 -20.68
CA TRP A 119 33.99 5.53 -20.48
C TRP A 119 34.23 4.72 -19.19
N ARG A 120 35.38 4.89 -18.52
CA ARG A 120 35.85 4.22 -17.31
C ARG A 120 35.01 4.47 -16.05
N LEU A 121 34.42 5.65 -15.84
CA LEU A 121 33.65 5.95 -14.61
C LEU A 121 32.22 5.36 -14.62
N PRO A 122 31.42 5.48 -15.70
CA PRO A 122 30.17 4.74 -15.84
C PRO A 122 30.43 3.24 -15.94
N LEU A 123 31.56 2.81 -16.53
CA LEU A 123 32.01 1.43 -16.46
C LEU A 123 32.26 0.98 -15.01
N MET A 124 32.95 1.78 -14.17
CA MET A 124 33.15 1.43 -12.76
C MET A 124 31.85 1.36 -11.97
N ALA A 125 30.93 2.31 -12.17
CA ALA A 125 29.60 2.26 -11.54
C ALA A 125 28.80 1.04 -12.02
N MET A 126 28.86 0.73 -13.32
CA MET A 126 28.25 -0.46 -13.92
C MET A 126 28.91 -1.76 -13.46
N LEU A 127 30.23 -1.77 -13.20
CA LEU A 127 30.97 -2.90 -12.65
C LEU A 127 30.65 -3.10 -11.17
N VAL A 128 30.44 -2.03 -10.39
CA VAL A 128 30.00 -2.12 -8.99
C VAL A 128 28.56 -2.63 -8.91
N VAL A 129 27.65 -2.07 -9.71
CA VAL A 129 26.26 -2.57 -9.81
C VAL A 129 26.26 -4.00 -10.35
N GLY A 130 27.07 -4.30 -11.36
CA GLY A 130 27.25 -5.64 -11.92
C GLY A 130 27.85 -6.63 -10.93
N ALA A 131 28.79 -6.21 -10.07
CA ALA A 131 29.36 -7.03 -9.00
C ALA A 131 28.35 -7.24 -7.85
N ILE A 132 27.50 -6.26 -7.56
CA ILE A 132 26.39 -6.42 -6.61
C ILE A 132 25.37 -7.42 -7.16
N ILE A 133 24.99 -7.30 -8.44
CA ILE A 133 24.11 -8.25 -9.12
C ILE A 133 24.75 -9.65 -9.16
N ALA A 134 26.01 -9.75 -9.57
CA ALA A 134 26.74 -11.02 -9.63
C ALA A 134 26.93 -11.65 -8.23
N GLY A 135 27.20 -10.84 -7.20
CA GLY A 135 27.26 -11.28 -5.81
C GLY A 135 25.91 -11.78 -5.32
N ALA A 136 24.82 -11.09 -5.64
CA ALA A 136 23.47 -11.54 -5.34
C ALA A 136 23.10 -12.84 -6.07
N PHE A 137 23.59 -13.05 -7.30
CA PHE A 137 23.48 -14.33 -8.02
C PHE A 137 24.30 -15.45 -7.35
N LEU A 138 25.53 -15.17 -6.92
CA LEU A 138 26.44 -16.16 -6.31
C LEU A 138 25.99 -16.60 -4.91
N VAL A 139 25.35 -15.71 -4.15
CA VAL A 139 24.81 -15.99 -2.80
C VAL A 139 23.42 -16.65 -2.86
N GLY A 140 22.87 -16.89 -4.07
CA GLY A 140 21.53 -17.46 -4.24
C GLY A 140 20.39 -16.49 -3.94
N GLY A 141 20.65 -15.19 -3.85
CA GLY A 141 19.65 -14.14 -3.60
C GLY A 141 18.82 -13.76 -4.83
N LEU A 142 19.13 -14.27 -6.02
CA LEU A 142 18.38 -14.09 -7.27
C LEU A 142 18.08 -15.48 -7.87
N ASP A 143 17.02 -16.11 -7.38
CA ASP A 143 16.62 -17.45 -7.84
C ASP A 143 16.25 -17.45 -9.32
N ARG A 144 16.61 -18.53 -10.04
CA ARG A 144 16.15 -18.79 -11.42
C ARG A 144 14.61 -18.83 -11.52
N LEU A 145 13.92 -19.13 -10.42
CA LEU A 145 12.45 -19.06 -10.31
C LEU A 145 11.90 -17.63 -10.52
N VAL A 146 12.64 -16.59 -10.15
CA VAL A 146 12.22 -15.19 -10.33
C VAL A 146 12.10 -14.82 -11.81
N LEU A 147 12.89 -15.44 -12.68
CA LEU A 147 12.82 -15.23 -14.14
C LEU A 147 11.70 -16.06 -14.79
N SER A 148 11.42 -17.27 -14.31
CA SER A 148 10.35 -18.13 -14.86
C SER A 148 8.94 -17.75 -14.41
N GLU A 149 8.79 -17.11 -13.25
CA GLU A 149 7.49 -16.69 -12.69
C GLU A 149 7.03 -15.29 -13.21
N ALA A 150 7.79 -14.65 -14.11
CA ALA A 150 7.44 -13.34 -14.69
C ALA A 150 6.11 -13.30 -15.44
N PRO A 151 5.83 -14.24 -16.35
CA PRO A 151 4.59 -14.22 -17.13
C PRO A 151 3.36 -14.46 -16.25
N LYS A 152 3.45 -15.38 -15.29
CA LYS A 152 2.37 -15.70 -14.34
C LYS A 152 1.97 -14.48 -13.51
N SER A 153 2.94 -13.72 -13.00
CA SER A 153 2.64 -12.54 -12.18
C SER A 153 1.97 -11.38 -12.95
N LEU A 154 2.22 -11.26 -14.25
CA LEU A 154 1.55 -10.24 -15.09
C LEU A 154 0.16 -10.71 -15.52
N LEU A 155 0.00 -12.02 -15.78
CA LEU A 155 -1.30 -12.62 -16.07
C LEU A 155 -2.27 -12.43 -14.90
N TYR A 156 -1.86 -12.73 -13.67
CA TYR A 156 -2.70 -12.50 -12.49
C TYR A 156 -3.10 -11.04 -12.34
N ARG A 157 -2.16 -10.09 -12.52
CA ARG A 157 -2.49 -8.66 -12.47
C ARG A 157 -3.48 -8.24 -13.55
N TRP A 158 -3.38 -8.82 -14.73
CA TRP A 158 -4.35 -8.56 -15.80
C TRP A 158 -5.77 -8.97 -15.40
N GLU A 159 -5.91 -10.15 -14.77
CA GLU A 159 -7.19 -10.60 -14.21
C GLU A 159 -7.70 -9.64 -13.13
N TYR A 160 -6.80 -9.17 -12.25
CA TYR A 160 -7.15 -8.19 -11.21
C TYR A 160 -7.67 -6.90 -11.83
N TRP A 161 -7.01 -6.42 -12.87
CA TRP A 161 -7.40 -5.20 -13.57
C TRP A 161 -8.74 -5.36 -14.27
N GLN A 162 -9.00 -6.50 -14.91
CA GLN A 162 -10.28 -6.78 -15.57
C GLN A 162 -11.44 -6.78 -14.56
N ALA A 163 -11.27 -7.48 -13.43
CA ALA A 163 -12.26 -7.49 -12.36
C ALA A 163 -12.45 -6.09 -11.76
N THR A 164 -11.35 -5.36 -11.53
CA THR A 164 -11.40 -3.99 -10.97
C THR A 164 -12.05 -2.99 -11.92
N MET A 165 -11.85 -3.11 -13.22
CA MET A 165 -12.54 -2.24 -14.20
C MET A 165 -14.05 -2.46 -14.19
N SER A 166 -14.50 -3.70 -14.01
CA SER A 166 -15.92 -4.02 -13.86
C SER A 166 -16.48 -3.40 -12.58
N MET A 167 -15.74 -3.49 -11.46
CA MET A 167 -16.09 -2.82 -10.21
C MET A 167 -16.17 -1.29 -10.34
N ILE A 168 -15.24 -0.66 -11.07
CA ILE A 168 -15.25 0.78 -11.32
C ILE A 168 -16.47 1.18 -12.17
N ALA A 169 -16.88 0.35 -13.12
CA ALA A 169 -18.05 0.59 -13.95
C ALA A 169 -19.34 0.64 -13.13
N ASP A 170 -19.44 -0.20 -12.09
CA ASP A 170 -20.60 -0.26 -11.19
C ASP A 170 -20.57 0.84 -10.11
N HIS A 171 -19.37 1.33 -9.73
CA HIS A 171 -19.19 2.35 -8.69
C HIS A 171 -18.36 3.59 -9.13
N PRO A 172 -18.70 4.29 -10.23
CA PRO A 172 -17.80 5.26 -10.86
C PRO A 172 -17.63 6.58 -10.08
N TRP A 173 -18.60 6.98 -9.26
CA TRP A 173 -18.63 8.32 -8.68
C TRP A 173 -17.87 8.45 -7.37
N PHE A 174 -18.08 7.52 -6.43
CA PHE A 174 -17.48 7.56 -5.10
C PHE A 174 -16.66 6.31 -4.78
N GLY A 175 -16.61 5.35 -5.70
CA GLY A 175 -16.02 4.06 -5.45
C GLY A 175 -16.77 3.26 -4.39
N ILE A 176 -16.10 2.24 -3.89
CA ILE A 176 -16.58 1.31 -2.85
C ILE A 176 -16.11 1.70 -1.44
N GLY A 177 -15.31 2.74 -1.29
CA GLY A 177 -14.77 3.21 -0.02
C GLY A 177 -13.46 2.52 0.43
N PRO A 178 -12.60 3.21 1.20
CA PRO A 178 -11.33 2.65 1.69
C PRO A 178 -11.53 1.40 2.54
N GLY A 179 -10.62 0.43 2.42
CA GLY A 179 -10.67 -0.82 3.17
C GLY A 179 -11.69 -1.86 2.68
N SER A 180 -12.59 -1.49 1.76
CA SER A 180 -13.68 -2.37 1.29
C SER A 180 -13.35 -3.18 0.03
N PHE A 181 -12.14 -3.02 -0.53
CA PHE A 181 -11.76 -3.59 -1.82
C PHE A 181 -11.90 -5.10 -1.89
N GLN A 182 -11.34 -5.81 -0.91
CA GLN A 182 -11.30 -7.26 -0.93
C GLN A 182 -12.71 -7.89 -0.90
N GLU A 183 -13.63 -7.31 -0.13
CA GLU A 183 -15.00 -7.83 0.00
C GLU A 183 -15.84 -7.58 -1.25
N HIS A 184 -15.63 -6.48 -1.96
CA HIS A 184 -16.30 -6.22 -3.24
C HIS A 184 -15.65 -7.01 -4.38
N TYR A 185 -14.34 -7.21 -4.33
CA TYR A 185 -13.57 -7.85 -5.40
C TYR A 185 -14.08 -9.26 -5.73
N THR A 186 -14.56 -10.02 -4.73
CA THR A 186 -15.04 -11.39 -4.96
C THR A 186 -16.26 -11.46 -5.88
N ALA A 187 -17.09 -10.43 -5.92
CA ALA A 187 -18.22 -10.36 -6.85
C ALA A 187 -17.78 -10.27 -8.32
N TYR A 188 -16.60 -9.69 -8.58
CA TYR A 188 -16.05 -9.46 -9.92
C TYR A 188 -14.91 -10.42 -10.28
N LYS A 189 -14.42 -11.20 -9.32
CA LYS A 189 -13.27 -12.09 -9.49
C LYS A 189 -13.55 -13.12 -10.57
N LEU A 190 -12.61 -13.30 -11.50
CA LEU A 190 -12.73 -14.27 -12.59
C LEU A 190 -12.60 -15.71 -12.09
N PRO A 191 -13.27 -16.70 -12.71
CA PRO A 191 -13.27 -18.09 -12.26
C PRO A 191 -11.88 -18.76 -12.31
N GLN A 192 -11.03 -18.35 -13.26
CA GLN A 192 -9.66 -18.85 -13.36
C GLN A 192 -8.68 -18.17 -12.39
N SER A 193 -9.10 -17.14 -11.65
CA SER A 193 -8.20 -16.35 -10.81
C SER A 193 -8.03 -16.98 -9.43
N SER A 194 -6.79 -17.15 -8.96
CA SER A 194 -6.53 -17.74 -7.64
C SER A 194 -6.79 -16.76 -6.50
N GLU A 195 -6.37 -15.50 -6.59
CA GLU A 195 -6.22 -14.65 -5.41
C GLU A 195 -7.44 -13.79 -5.10
N THR A 196 -7.74 -13.64 -3.81
CA THR A 196 -8.69 -12.64 -3.31
C THR A 196 -7.89 -11.46 -2.77
N ILE A 197 -7.62 -10.49 -3.65
CA ILE A 197 -6.66 -9.41 -3.44
C ILE A 197 -7.21 -8.25 -2.59
N LEU A 198 -6.31 -7.55 -1.90
CA LEU A 198 -6.63 -6.33 -1.14
C LEU A 198 -6.59 -5.06 -1.99
N GLU A 199 -5.88 -5.09 -3.12
CA GLU A 199 -5.69 -3.96 -4.02
C GLU A 199 -5.25 -4.45 -5.42
N PRO A 200 -5.55 -3.70 -6.50
CA PRO A 200 -5.42 -4.16 -7.88
C PRO A 200 -3.99 -4.17 -8.45
N HIS A 201 -2.98 -3.90 -7.63
CA HIS A 201 -1.59 -3.68 -8.02
C HIS A 201 -1.39 -2.57 -9.07
N ASN A 202 -2.28 -1.57 -9.07
CA ASN A 202 -2.22 -0.42 -9.96
C ASN A 202 -2.89 0.78 -9.29
N PHE A 203 -2.10 1.81 -8.95
CA PHE A 203 -2.62 2.95 -8.18
C PHE A 203 -3.77 3.70 -8.87
N VAL A 204 -3.84 3.70 -10.21
CA VAL A 204 -4.92 4.37 -10.95
C VAL A 204 -6.24 3.65 -10.73
N LEU A 205 -6.21 2.32 -10.84
CA LEU A 205 -7.36 1.47 -10.60
C LEU A 205 -7.75 1.46 -9.13
N GLU A 206 -6.76 1.47 -8.23
CA GLU A 206 -6.98 1.54 -6.79
C GLU A 206 -7.73 2.82 -6.41
N ILE A 207 -7.26 4.00 -6.86
CA ILE A 207 -7.94 5.28 -6.58
C ILE A 207 -9.34 5.30 -7.20
N ALA A 208 -9.49 4.86 -8.44
CA ALA A 208 -10.79 4.85 -9.11
C ALA A 208 -11.79 3.91 -8.44
N ALA A 209 -11.36 2.71 -8.05
CA ALA A 209 -12.22 1.73 -7.40
C ALA A 209 -12.62 2.18 -5.99
N ILE A 210 -11.67 2.70 -5.20
CA ILE A 210 -11.88 3.01 -3.78
C ILE A 210 -12.54 4.39 -3.57
N ALA A 211 -12.18 5.39 -4.38
CA ALA A 211 -12.59 6.78 -4.19
C ALA A 211 -13.34 7.38 -5.39
N GLY A 212 -13.53 6.61 -6.47
CA GLY A 212 -14.24 7.04 -7.67
C GLY A 212 -13.39 7.83 -8.67
N LEU A 213 -13.95 8.00 -9.87
CA LEU A 213 -13.35 8.77 -10.96
C LEU A 213 -13.12 10.25 -10.61
N PRO A 214 -13.99 10.96 -9.87
CA PRO A 214 -13.71 12.33 -9.43
C PRO A 214 -12.42 12.45 -8.60
N ALA A 215 -12.16 11.50 -7.71
CA ALA A 215 -10.92 11.47 -6.92
C ALA A 215 -9.70 11.22 -7.81
N LEU A 216 -9.82 10.31 -8.79
CA LEU A 216 -8.77 10.07 -9.77
C LEU A 216 -8.45 11.33 -10.60
N VAL A 217 -9.47 12.08 -11.03
CA VAL A 217 -9.30 13.34 -11.76
C VAL A 217 -8.61 14.39 -10.88
N ALA A 218 -9.01 14.51 -9.61
CA ALA A 218 -8.36 15.42 -8.67
C ALA A 218 -6.88 15.05 -8.45
N PHE A 219 -6.58 13.76 -8.30
CA PHE A 219 -5.20 13.26 -8.18
C PHE A 219 -4.38 13.55 -9.44
N ALA A 220 -4.95 13.29 -10.63
CA ALA A 220 -4.31 13.61 -11.90
C ALA A 220 -4.06 15.12 -12.06
N ALA A 221 -4.96 15.98 -11.58
CA ALA A 221 -4.77 17.42 -11.58
C ALA A 221 -3.58 17.86 -10.69
N VAL A 222 -3.41 17.23 -9.51
CA VAL A 222 -2.26 17.48 -8.64
C VAL A 222 -0.96 17.10 -9.36
N LEU A 223 -0.90 15.92 -9.97
CA LEU A 223 0.27 15.47 -10.73
C LEU A 223 0.55 16.37 -11.94
N PHE A 224 -0.50 16.80 -12.65
CA PHE A 224 -0.38 17.73 -13.77
C PHE A 224 0.21 19.07 -13.33
N VAL A 225 -0.30 19.67 -12.26
CA VAL A 225 0.23 20.94 -11.72
C VAL A 225 1.68 20.78 -11.28
N ALA A 226 2.03 19.66 -10.63
CA ALA A 226 3.40 19.38 -10.22
C ALA A 226 4.34 19.25 -11.44
N GLY A 227 3.96 18.43 -12.43
CA GLY A 227 4.73 18.25 -13.67
C GLY A 227 4.87 19.55 -14.47
N TRP A 228 3.80 20.33 -14.56
CA TRP A 228 3.80 21.65 -15.18
C TRP A 228 4.77 22.60 -14.51
N ARG A 229 4.80 22.66 -13.17
CA ARG A 229 5.77 23.47 -12.41
C ARG A 229 7.21 23.02 -12.64
N ILE A 230 7.45 21.71 -12.78
CA ILE A 230 8.78 21.18 -13.08
C ILE A 230 9.24 21.58 -14.49
N VAL A 231 8.35 21.54 -15.49
CA VAL A 231 8.66 21.88 -16.89
C VAL A 231 8.76 23.40 -17.10
N ARG A 232 7.82 24.17 -16.54
CA ARG A 232 7.77 25.64 -16.63
C ARG A 232 8.73 26.34 -15.69
N GLY A 233 9.22 25.66 -14.66
CA GLY A 233 10.41 26.05 -13.91
C GLY A 233 11.66 25.99 -14.80
N ARG A 234 11.65 26.72 -15.91
CA ARG A 234 12.81 26.95 -16.77
C ARG A 234 13.79 27.81 -15.97
N ALA A 235 14.95 27.21 -15.67
CA ALA A 235 16.24 27.89 -15.70
C ALA A 235 16.39 29.20 -14.91
N SER A 236 15.88 29.28 -13.67
CA SER A 236 16.44 30.26 -12.71
C SER A 236 17.82 29.82 -12.16
N SER A 237 18.48 28.87 -12.81
CA SER A 237 19.84 28.44 -12.49
C SER A 237 20.94 29.19 -13.25
N ASP A 238 20.62 30.06 -14.22
CA ASP A 238 21.65 30.74 -15.05
C ASP A 238 21.48 32.27 -15.21
N LEU A 239 20.68 32.95 -14.37
CA LEU A 239 20.57 34.41 -14.38
C LEU A 239 20.77 35.04 -13.00
N HIS A 240 22.01 34.96 -12.51
CA HIS A 240 22.56 36.01 -11.66
C HIS A 240 23.97 36.32 -12.14
N SER A 241 24.09 37.41 -12.92
CA SER A 241 25.33 38.17 -13.01
C SER A 241 25.88 38.42 -11.59
N PRO A 242 27.21 38.46 -11.40
CA PRO A 242 27.83 38.60 -10.10
C PRO A 242 27.64 40.04 -9.59
N ALA A 243 26.43 40.38 -9.17
CA ALA A 243 26.22 41.49 -8.26
C ALA A 243 26.73 41.01 -6.91
N LYS A 244 27.85 41.59 -6.47
CA LYS A 244 28.51 41.43 -5.16
C LYS A 244 27.50 41.39 -4.02
N LEU A 245 26.98 40.21 -3.71
CA LEU A 245 26.23 39.93 -2.49
C LEU A 245 27.21 39.26 -1.54
N SER A 246 27.48 39.96 -0.45
CA SER A 246 28.36 39.51 0.62
C SER A 246 28.03 38.08 1.07
N PRO A 247 29.03 37.21 1.28
CA PRO A 247 28.84 35.77 1.45
C PRO A 247 28.26 35.26 2.76
N ALA A 248 27.79 36.15 3.63
CA ALA A 248 27.42 35.76 4.97
C ALA A 248 26.04 35.09 5.10
N ASN A 249 25.22 35.00 4.04
CA ASN A 249 23.79 34.64 4.18
C ASN A 249 23.26 33.49 3.29
N SER A 250 24.09 32.66 2.65
CA SER A 250 23.58 31.61 1.73
C SER A 250 23.10 30.31 2.39
N ALA A 251 23.14 30.23 3.72
CA ALA A 251 22.21 29.41 4.52
C ALA A 251 22.06 30.13 5.86
N SER A 252 20.94 30.83 6.06
CA SER A 252 20.71 31.46 7.36
C SER A 252 20.80 30.37 8.44
N ARG A 253 21.45 30.63 9.59
CA ARG A 253 21.44 29.68 10.73
C ARG A 253 20.02 29.17 11.04
N GLY A 254 19.00 29.97 10.72
CA GLY A 254 17.57 29.60 10.82
C GLY A 254 17.15 28.44 9.89
N SER A 255 17.70 28.32 8.68
CA SER A 255 17.41 27.20 7.77
C SER A 255 17.98 25.87 8.29
N LEU A 256 19.25 25.86 8.72
CA LEU A 256 19.87 24.67 9.32
C LEU A 256 19.18 24.29 10.64
N LEU A 257 18.86 25.28 11.47
CA LEU A 257 18.10 25.05 12.71
C LEU A 257 16.72 24.45 12.41
N ALA A 258 16.01 24.93 11.39
CA ALA A 258 14.71 24.37 11.00
C ALA A 258 14.82 22.91 10.53
N VAL A 259 15.86 22.55 9.77
CA VAL A 259 16.09 21.15 9.36
C VAL A 259 16.44 20.29 10.57
N VAL A 260 17.32 20.75 11.46
CA VAL A 260 17.70 20.02 12.69
C VAL A 260 16.50 19.83 13.61
N VAL A 261 15.74 20.90 13.86
CA VAL A 261 14.50 20.84 14.65
C VAL A 261 13.51 19.89 13.99
N GLY A 262 13.29 19.99 12.67
CA GLY A 262 12.39 19.09 11.94
C GLY A 262 12.81 17.63 12.03
N ALA A 263 14.09 17.32 11.85
CA ALA A 263 14.64 15.97 11.99
C ALA A 263 14.53 15.45 13.44
N SER A 264 14.76 16.32 14.42
CA SER A 264 14.69 15.96 15.84
C SER A 264 13.25 15.71 16.28
N VAL A 265 12.31 16.58 15.86
CA VAL A 265 10.88 16.40 16.05
C VAL A 265 10.41 15.11 15.36
N GLY A 266 10.80 14.89 14.10
CA GLY A 266 10.48 13.64 13.38
C GLY A 266 10.98 12.40 14.13
N GLY A 267 12.24 12.42 14.59
CA GLY A 267 12.81 11.35 15.41
C GLY A 267 12.04 11.12 16.72
N LEU A 268 11.74 12.19 17.47
CA LEU A 268 10.95 12.13 18.69
C LEU A 268 9.52 11.65 18.45
N MET A 269 8.93 12.01 17.31
CA MET A 269 7.59 11.58 16.91
C MET A 269 7.53 10.10 16.51
N THR A 270 8.65 9.44 16.26
CA THR A 270 8.67 8.00 15.94
C THR A 270 8.09 7.16 17.07
N SER A 271 8.42 7.44 18.33
CA SER A 271 7.92 6.68 19.50
C SER A 271 6.41 6.83 19.74
N PRO A 272 5.81 8.04 19.79
CA PRO A 272 4.37 8.16 19.88
C PRO A 272 3.67 7.62 18.63
N VAL A 273 4.24 7.77 17.42
CA VAL A 273 3.67 7.16 16.21
C VAL A 273 3.68 5.63 16.28
N GLN A 274 4.71 5.00 16.85
CA GLN A 274 4.74 3.55 17.08
C GLN A 274 3.61 3.10 18.01
N PHE A 275 3.47 3.79 19.14
CA PHE A 275 2.36 3.55 20.06
C PHE A 275 1.02 3.78 19.36
N LEU A 276 0.95 4.79 18.49
CA LEU A 276 -0.24 5.09 17.70
C LEU A 276 -0.56 4.03 16.62
N VAL A 277 0.36 3.14 16.28
CA VAL A 277 0.15 2.10 15.25
C VAL A 277 0.11 0.71 15.87
N GLY A 278 0.23 0.61 17.21
CA GLY A 278 0.26 -0.67 17.92
C GLY A 278 1.48 -1.52 17.56
N TYR A 279 2.54 -0.92 17.00
CA TYR A 279 3.71 -1.63 16.52
C TYR A 279 4.91 -1.38 17.43
N VAL A 280 5.45 -2.46 18.02
CA VAL A 280 6.68 -2.39 18.83
C VAL A 280 7.87 -2.53 17.88
N LEU A 281 8.62 -1.45 17.65
CA LEU A 281 9.89 -1.58 16.92
C LEU A 281 10.89 -2.35 17.79
N ASP A 282 11.67 -3.22 17.16
CA ASP A 282 12.81 -3.86 17.78
C ASP A 282 13.78 -2.79 18.32
N PRO A 283 14.05 -2.76 19.65
CA PRO A 283 14.91 -1.73 20.25
C PRO A 283 16.29 -1.68 19.61
N VAL A 284 16.86 -2.83 19.22
CA VAL A 284 18.18 -2.89 18.57
C VAL A 284 18.13 -2.24 17.19
N GLY A 285 17.13 -2.58 16.38
CA GLY A 285 16.87 -1.98 15.08
C GLY A 285 16.70 -0.45 15.14
N VAL A 286 16.02 0.07 16.16
CA VAL A 286 15.88 1.53 16.38
C VAL A 286 17.23 2.17 16.65
N TRP A 287 18.05 1.61 17.54
CA TRP A 287 19.38 2.16 17.83
C TRP A 287 20.30 2.13 16.61
N LEU A 288 20.30 1.02 15.87
CA LEU A 288 21.07 0.91 14.62
C LEU A 288 20.61 1.93 13.57
N ALA A 289 19.29 2.14 13.44
CA ALA A 289 18.74 3.15 12.54
C ALA A 289 19.12 4.58 12.96
N LEU A 290 19.08 4.90 14.25
CA LEU A 290 19.51 6.21 14.78
C LEU A 290 21.00 6.46 14.54
N ILE A 291 21.86 5.44 14.73
CA ILE A 291 23.30 5.52 14.44
C ILE A 291 23.52 5.75 12.95
N ALA A 292 22.85 4.98 12.08
CA ALA A 292 22.95 5.14 10.63
C ALA A 292 22.45 6.52 10.16
N ALA A 293 21.34 7.00 10.73
CA ALA A 293 20.79 8.32 10.46
C ALA A 293 21.75 9.44 10.91
N ALA A 294 22.34 9.33 12.12
CA ALA A 294 23.32 10.28 12.63
C ALA A 294 24.60 10.30 11.76
N ALA A 295 25.12 9.12 11.38
CA ALA A 295 26.29 9.01 10.50
C ALA A 295 26.02 9.62 9.13
N THR A 296 24.84 9.35 8.55
CA THR A 296 24.41 9.91 7.27
C THR A 296 24.25 11.42 7.37
N TRP A 297 23.62 11.92 8.44
CA TRP A 297 23.45 13.35 8.72
C TRP A 297 24.79 14.06 8.84
N ILE A 298 25.71 13.54 9.66
CA ILE A 298 27.04 14.11 9.85
C ILE A 298 27.79 14.14 8.50
N GLY A 299 27.77 13.03 7.76
CA GLY A 299 28.44 12.92 6.47
C GLY A 299 27.88 13.86 5.41
N LEU A 300 26.55 14.05 5.38
CA LEU A 300 25.87 14.91 4.41
C LEU A 300 25.67 16.35 4.89
N SER A 301 25.98 16.69 6.14
CA SER A 301 25.72 18.01 6.75
C SER A 301 26.25 19.20 5.94
N GLY A 302 27.43 19.06 5.32
CA GLY A 302 28.00 20.09 4.45
C GLY A 302 27.17 20.32 3.18
N TRP A 303 26.60 19.24 2.63
CA TRP A 303 25.67 19.34 1.50
C TRP A 303 24.28 19.80 1.96
N VAL A 304 23.77 19.39 3.11
CA VAL A 304 22.50 19.90 3.66
C VAL A 304 22.55 21.42 3.84
N ALA A 305 23.70 21.96 4.25
CA ALA A 305 23.88 23.38 4.47
C ALA A 305 24.02 24.23 3.19
N SER A 306 24.43 23.65 2.06
CA SER A 306 24.83 24.45 0.87
C SER A 306 24.43 23.86 -0.49
N GLY A 307 23.93 22.63 -0.48
CA GLY A 307 23.56 21.85 -1.64
C GLY A 307 22.23 22.32 -2.24
N ARG A 308 22.10 22.09 -3.54
CA ARG A 308 20.90 22.43 -4.30
C ARG A 308 20.24 21.16 -4.81
N LEU A 309 18.96 20.99 -4.51
CA LEU A 309 18.10 19.97 -5.10
C LEU A 309 17.40 20.56 -6.31
N SER A 310 17.57 19.92 -7.46
CA SER A 310 16.83 20.30 -8.67
C SER A 310 15.39 19.80 -8.59
N ASN A 311 14.43 20.64 -8.98
CA ASN A 311 13.02 20.25 -9.13
C ASN A 311 12.87 19.06 -10.09
N ARG A 312 13.75 18.95 -11.08
CA ARG A 312 13.78 17.81 -12.01
C ARG A 312 14.16 16.52 -11.31
N THR A 313 15.09 16.57 -10.35
CA THR A 313 15.47 15.41 -9.54
C THR A 313 14.30 14.90 -8.71
N LEU A 314 13.62 15.81 -8.01
CA LEU A 314 12.43 15.48 -7.22
C LEU A 314 11.29 14.95 -8.09
N GLY A 315 11.06 15.58 -9.25
CA GLY A 315 10.07 15.13 -10.22
C GLY A 315 10.36 13.75 -10.81
N ILE A 316 11.62 13.44 -11.11
CA ILE A 316 12.02 12.11 -11.60
C ILE A 316 11.88 11.06 -10.48
N ALA A 317 12.26 11.38 -9.24
CA ALA A 317 12.03 10.47 -8.11
C ALA A 317 10.53 10.17 -7.93
N ALA A 318 9.67 11.19 -8.00
CA ALA A 318 8.21 11.01 -7.94
C ALA A 318 7.68 10.19 -9.14
N ALA A 319 8.21 10.42 -10.34
CA ALA A 319 7.85 9.64 -11.52
C ALA A 319 8.28 8.17 -11.41
N VAL A 320 9.47 7.89 -10.86
CA VAL A 320 9.97 6.52 -10.60
C VAL A 320 9.02 5.79 -9.66
N LEU A 321 8.58 6.46 -8.59
CA LEU A 321 7.57 5.92 -7.68
C LEU A 321 6.30 5.58 -8.45
N LEU A 322 5.69 6.55 -9.13
CA LEU A 322 4.41 6.37 -9.84
C LEU A 322 4.48 5.27 -10.92
N VAL A 323 5.58 5.21 -11.68
CA VAL A 323 5.81 4.15 -12.67
C VAL A 323 5.87 2.79 -12.01
N ASN A 324 6.52 2.66 -10.85
CA ASN A 324 6.51 1.40 -10.10
C ASN A 324 5.09 1.05 -9.60
N LEU A 325 4.35 2.02 -9.07
CA LEU A 325 2.99 1.83 -8.55
C LEU A 325 1.94 1.45 -9.61
N LEU A 326 2.25 1.59 -10.90
CA LEU A 326 1.38 1.08 -11.99
C LEU A 326 1.28 -0.45 -12.00
N VAL A 327 2.26 -1.14 -11.40
CA VAL A 327 2.35 -2.61 -11.42
C VAL A 327 2.54 -3.20 -10.02
N SER A 328 3.04 -2.43 -9.05
CA SER A 328 3.18 -2.90 -7.66
C SER A 328 2.00 -2.56 -6.76
N GLY A 329 1.15 -1.60 -7.15
CA GLY A 329 0.16 -1.00 -6.24
C GLY A 329 0.80 -0.29 -5.04
N GLY A 330 -0.02 0.11 -4.07
CA GLY A 330 0.44 0.59 -2.77
C GLY A 330 0.28 2.08 -2.52
N ILE A 331 -0.54 2.79 -3.31
CA ILE A 331 -0.82 4.22 -3.03
C ILE A 331 -1.67 4.40 -1.76
N GLY A 332 -2.44 3.40 -1.35
CA GLY A 332 -3.09 3.34 -0.03
C GLY A 332 -2.14 3.02 1.13
N THR A 333 -0.89 2.61 0.85
CA THR A 333 0.08 2.28 1.91
C THR A 333 0.77 3.55 2.41
N PRO A 334 0.63 3.94 3.70
CA PRO A 334 1.16 5.21 4.21
C PRO A 334 2.66 5.40 3.96
N GLY A 335 3.49 4.36 4.19
CA GLY A 335 4.94 4.45 4.00
C GLY A 335 5.37 4.73 2.54
N VAL A 336 4.56 4.31 1.57
CA VAL A 336 4.80 4.55 0.14
C VAL A 336 4.24 5.90 -0.28
N ALA A 337 2.97 6.16 0.05
CA ALA A 337 2.25 7.38 -0.31
C ALA A 337 2.90 8.64 0.26
N GLN A 338 3.37 8.58 1.52
CA GLN A 338 4.06 9.70 2.17
C GLN A 338 5.30 10.14 1.40
N SER A 339 6.02 9.23 0.75
CA SER A 339 7.17 9.59 -0.09
C SER A 339 6.75 10.43 -1.29
N LEU A 340 5.64 10.07 -1.95
CA LEU A 340 5.08 10.88 -3.04
C LEU A 340 4.69 12.27 -2.53
N TRP A 341 3.89 12.33 -1.46
CA TRP A 341 3.42 13.60 -0.91
C TRP A 341 4.56 14.50 -0.43
N LEU A 342 5.59 13.92 0.20
CA LEU A 342 6.79 14.64 0.62
C LEU A 342 7.54 15.22 -0.58
N LEU A 343 7.77 14.43 -1.63
CA LEU A 343 8.41 14.90 -2.85
C LEU A 343 7.61 16.03 -3.50
N LEU A 344 6.29 15.89 -3.59
CA LEU A 344 5.40 16.92 -4.15
C LEU A 344 5.33 18.19 -3.28
N ALA A 345 5.44 18.08 -1.96
CA ALA A 345 5.46 19.21 -1.04
C ALA A 345 6.78 19.99 -1.08
N VAL A 346 7.89 19.30 -1.32
CA VAL A 346 9.24 19.91 -1.44
C VAL A 346 9.48 20.48 -2.84
N LEU A 347 8.72 20.05 -3.86
CA LEU A 347 8.67 20.78 -5.13
C LEU A 347 8.23 22.21 -4.83
N PRO A 348 9.00 23.24 -5.22
CA PRO A 348 8.75 24.61 -4.78
C PRO A 348 7.34 25.02 -5.16
N VAL A 349 6.50 25.12 -4.14
CA VAL A 349 5.32 25.99 -4.16
C VAL A 349 5.89 27.37 -4.44
N GLY A 350 5.60 27.92 -5.61
CA GLY A 350 6.14 29.20 -6.04
C GLY A 350 5.88 30.26 -4.99
N VAL A 351 6.88 30.57 -4.17
CA VAL A 351 6.90 31.80 -3.40
C VAL A 351 7.20 32.89 -4.42
N PRO A 352 6.32 33.88 -4.62
CA PRO A 352 6.64 35.03 -5.47
C PRO A 352 7.95 35.61 -4.95
N ALA A 353 8.94 35.74 -5.82
CA ALA A 353 10.14 36.49 -5.49
C ALA A 353 9.66 37.89 -5.07
N GLY A 354 9.72 38.20 -3.78
CA GLY A 354 9.33 39.48 -3.23
C GLY A 354 10.02 40.61 -4.01
N ASP A 355 9.21 41.61 -4.33
CA ASP A 355 9.55 42.89 -4.95
C ASP A 355 11.04 43.13 -5.18
N ARG A 356 11.48 42.89 -6.42
CA ARG A 356 12.62 43.63 -6.95
C ARG A 356 12.06 44.86 -7.67
N PRO A 357 12.49 46.09 -7.32
CA PRO A 357 12.15 47.25 -8.11
C PRO A 357 12.73 47.07 -9.52
N SER A 358 11.84 46.93 -10.50
CA SER A 358 12.16 46.77 -11.90
C SER A 358 12.82 48.04 -12.43
N VAL A 359 14.09 47.97 -12.80
CA VAL A 359 14.66 48.89 -13.80
C VAL A 359 14.42 48.26 -15.17
N ALA A 360 13.74 49.04 -16.00
CA ALA A 360 13.19 48.68 -17.29
C ALA A 360 14.18 48.08 -18.29
N LYS A 361 13.73 47.05 -19.04
CA LYS A 361 13.61 47.09 -20.51
C LYS A 361 13.01 45.79 -21.09
N ASP A 362 12.37 45.97 -22.25
CA ASP A 362 11.85 44.98 -23.21
C ASP A 362 10.42 44.44 -23.01
N ILE A 363 9.50 45.40 -23.18
CA ILE A 363 8.07 45.22 -23.42
C ILE A 363 7.90 44.71 -24.86
N VAL A 364 7.28 43.54 -25.05
CA VAL A 364 6.21 43.25 -26.04
C VAL A 364 5.80 41.76 -26.04
N ARG A 365 6.60 40.82 -25.51
CA ARG A 365 6.24 39.39 -25.49
C ARG A 365 5.75 38.84 -24.14
N ASP A 366 5.84 39.61 -23.06
CA ASP A 366 5.57 39.16 -21.69
C ASP A 366 4.11 39.26 -21.22
N ARG A 367 3.19 39.94 -21.93
CA ARG A 367 1.87 40.26 -21.34
C ARG A 367 0.91 39.08 -21.20
N GLU A 368 1.01 38.04 -22.03
CA GLU A 368 0.19 36.83 -21.91
C GLU A 368 0.77 35.85 -20.89
N ASP A 369 2.10 35.69 -20.87
CA ASP A 369 2.80 34.86 -19.89
C ASP A 369 2.73 35.48 -18.48
N ASP A 370 2.77 36.80 -18.33
CA ASP A 370 2.56 37.50 -17.05
C ASP A 370 1.13 37.35 -16.52
N ARG A 371 0.11 37.34 -17.39
CA ARG A 371 -1.28 37.13 -16.94
C ARG A 371 -1.49 35.69 -16.48
N ALA A 372 -0.95 34.71 -17.21
CA ALA A 372 -1.00 33.31 -16.80
C ALA A 372 -0.16 33.05 -15.53
N GLN A 373 1.00 33.70 -15.40
CA GLN A 373 1.84 33.61 -14.20
C GLN A 373 1.20 34.32 -13.01
N ARG A 374 0.59 35.50 -13.15
CA ARG A 374 -0.12 36.19 -12.04
C ARG A 374 -1.43 35.49 -11.65
N ALA A 375 -2.13 34.86 -12.59
CA ALA A 375 -3.30 34.05 -12.30
C ALA A 375 -2.97 32.78 -11.48
N ILE A 376 -1.72 32.29 -11.57
CA ILE A 376 -1.25 31.09 -10.85
C ILE A 376 -0.37 31.44 -9.63
N ALA A 377 0.33 32.58 -9.63
CA ALA A 377 1.27 33.03 -8.61
C ALA A 377 0.68 34.02 -7.59
N GLY A 378 -0.64 34.23 -7.60
CA GLY A 378 -1.28 35.36 -6.95
C GLY A 378 -2.29 35.04 -5.86
N TRP A 379 -2.22 33.89 -5.18
CA TRP A 379 -2.74 33.85 -3.81
C TRP A 379 -1.55 34.02 -2.90
N PRO A 380 -1.21 35.24 -2.44
CA PRO A 380 -0.38 35.33 -1.25
C PRO A 380 -1.12 34.49 -0.22
N LEU A 381 -0.51 33.40 0.24
CA LEU A 381 -0.98 32.73 1.44
C LEU A 381 -0.83 33.78 2.55
N ASN A 382 -1.84 34.63 2.67
CA ASN A 382 -1.96 35.60 3.73
C ASN A 382 -1.76 34.83 5.03
N ARG A 383 -1.16 35.43 6.06
CA ARG A 383 -1.01 34.77 7.37
C ARG A 383 -2.34 34.17 7.83
N ALA A 384 -3.46 34.80 7.44
CA ALA A 384 -4.82 34.28 7.59
C ALA A 384 -5.07 32.94 6.86
N ALA A 385 -4.62 32.75 5.61
CA ALA A 385 -4.76 31.49 4.87
C ALA A 385 -3.90 30.37 5.46
N LEU A 386 -2.66 30.67 5.87
CA LEU A 386 -1.80 29.70 6.58
C LEU A 386 -2.40 29.32 7.94
N ALA A 387 -2.87 30.30 8.71
CA ALA A 387 -3.55 30.05 9.97
C ALA A 387 -4.84 29.25 9.78
N SER A 388 -5.60 29.52 8.72
CA SER A 388 -6.82 28.77 8.39
C SER A 388 -6.50 27.33 7.99
N ALA A 389 -5.46 27.11 7.18
CA ALA A 389 -5.01 25.78 6.81
C ALA A 389 -4.50 25.00 8.05
N ALA A 390 -3.70 25.64 8.92
CA ALA A 390 -3.22 25.03 10.15
C ALA A 390 -4.36 24.69 11.11
N LEU A 391 -5.33 25.60 11.28
CA LEU A 391 -6.53 25.36 12.08
C LEU A 391 -7.35 24.22 11.49
N PHE A 392 -7.55 24.19 10.18
CA PHE A 392 -8.26 23.11 9.50
C PHE A 392 -7.56 21.77 9.69
N THR A 393 -6.24 21.70 9.53
CA THR A 393 -5.45 20.51 9.82
C THR A 393 -5.57 20.08 11.28
N LEU A 394 -5.53 21.03 12.23
CA LEU A 394 -5.70 20.73 13.65
C LEU A 394 -7.11 20.17 13.93
N VAL A 395 -8.16 20.76 13.35
CA VAL A 395 -9.53 20.27 13.47
C VAL A 395 -9.65 18.86 12.90
N LEU A 396 -9.08 18.59 11.72
CA LEU A 396 -9.06 17.26 11.13
C LEU A 396 -8.30 16.26 12.01
N LEU A 397 -7.16 16.65 12.58
CA LEU A 397 -6.38 15.80 13.47
C LEU A 397 -7.14 15.48 14.76
N VAL A 398 -7.76 16.48 15.39
CA VAL A 398 -8.57 16.28 16.61
C VAL A 398 -9.79 15.42 16.30
N ALA A 399 -10.46 15.65 15.17
CA ALA A 399 -11.57 14.83 14.72
C ALA A 399 -11.13 13.39 14.45
N PHE A 400 -10.01 13.17 13.77
CA PHE A 400 -9.44 11.84 13.55
C PHE A 400 -9.12 11.15 14.89
N ILE A 401 -8.46 11.85 15.83
CA ILE A 401 -8.12 11.30 17.13
C ILE A 401 -9.37 10.92 17.93
N GLY A 402 -10.37 11.81 17.96
CA GLY A 402 -11.58 11.62 18.75
C GLY A 402 -12.58 10.64 18.16
N GLN A 403 -12.73 10.61 16.84
CA GLN A 403 -13.80 9.87 16.15
C GLN A 403 -13.34 8.55 15.54
N VAL A 404 -12.05 8.40 15.23
CA VAL A 404 -11.53 7.21 14.56
C VAL A 404 -10.52 6.51 15.46
N TYR A 405 -9.49 7.23 15.87
CA TYR A 405 -8.33 6.61 16.48
C TYR A 405 -8.57 6.13 17.93
N SER A 406 -9.08 7.02 18.80
CA SER A 406 -9.32 6.69 20.21
C SER A 406 -10.41 5.63 20.39
N PRO A 407 -11.54 5.65 19.65
CA PRO A 407 -12.53 4.57 19.71
C PRO A 407 -11.94 3.21 19.38
N VAL A 408 -11.20 3.10 18.26
CA VAL A 408 -10.59 1.84 17.83
C VAL A 408 -9.64 1.26 18.89
N LEU A 409 -8.76 2.08 19.47
CA LEU A 409 -7.85 1.63 20.52
C LEU A 409 -8.58 1.16 21.79
N ARG A 410 -9.59 1.93 22.23
CA ARG A 410 -10.34 1.60 23.45
C ARG A 410 -11.13 0.31 23.26
N ARG A 411 -11.79 0.17 22.11
CA ARG A 411 -12.47 -1.06 21.72
C ARG A 411 -11.52 -2.25 21.74
N GLN A 412 -10.35 -2.16 21.11
CA GLN A 412 -9.36 -3.25 21.10
C GLN A 412 -8.90 -3.65 22.51
N ALA A 413 -8.75 -2.68 23.42
CA ALA A 413 -8.39 -2.96 24.80
C ALA A 413 -9.51 -3.74 25.52
N VAL A 414 -10.76 -3.32 25.37
CA VAL A 414 -11.92 -3.99 25.97
C VAL A 414 -12.16 -5.38 25.35
N GLU A 415 -11.99 -5.55 24.04
CA GLU A 415 -12.08 -6.86 23.38
C GLU A 415 -11.00 -7.82 23.88
N SER A 416 -9.78 -7.32 24.09
CA SER A 416 -8.71 -8.13 24.67
C SER A 416 -9.07 -8.62 26.08
N GLU A 417 -9.71 -7.76 26.88
CA GLU A 417 -10.23 -8.12 28.20
C GLU A 417 -11.40 -9.13 28.10
N ALA A 418 -12.32 -8.92 27.16
CA ALA A 418 -13.44 -9.82 26.87
C ALA A 418 -12.95 -11.24 26.50
N ALA A 419 -11.94 -11.32 25.62
CA ALA A 419 -11.30 -12.57 25.23
C ALA A 419 -10.63 -13.27 26.42
N MET A 420 -10.01 -12.51 27.34
CA MET A 420 -9.47 -13.07 28.58
C MET A 420 -10.59 -13.62 29.50
N PHE A 421 -11.70 -12.89 29.67
CA PHE A 421 -12.85 -13.40 30.43
C PHE A 421 -13.44 -14.67 29.82
N ALA A 422 -13.57 -14.72 28.49
CA ALA A 422 -14.04 -15.90 27.78
C ALA A 422 -13.10 -17.10 27.99
N ALA A 423 -11.78 -16.89 27.91
CA ALA A 423 -10.78 -17.92 28.16
C ALA A 423 -10.82 -18.45 29.61
N MET A 424 -11.18 -17.61 30.59
CA MET A 424 -11.37 -18.00 31.98
C MET A 424 -12.76 -18.63 32.27
N GLY A 425 -13.61 -18.80 31.26
CA GLY A 425 -14.97 -19.32 31.42
C GLY A 425 -15.95 -18.35 32.09
N ARG A 426 -15.62 -17.06 32.17
CA ARG A 426 -16.47 -16.02 32.76
C ARG A 426 -17.38 -15.40 31.70
N THR A 427 -18.33 -16.19 31.19
CA THR A 427 -19.16 -15.85 30.03
C THR A 427 -19.92 -14.54 30.17
N SER A 428 -20.51 -14.25 31.33
CA SER A 428 -21.28 -13.01 31.53
C SER A 428 -20.41 -11.75 31.51
N GLN A 429 -19.18 -11.83 32.03
CA GLN A 429 -18.22 -10.72 31.99
C GLN A 429 -17.68 -10.51 30.58
N ALA A 430 -17.41 -11.61 29.86
CA ALA A 430 -16.99 -11.56 28.47
C ALA A 430 -18.08 -10.93 27.58
N GLU A 431 -19.33 -11.33 27.78
CA GLU A 431 -20.48 -10.78 27.05
C GLU A 431 -20.66 -9.29 27.28
N ALA A 432 -20.63 -8.84 28.53
CA ALA A 432 -20.73 -7.43 28.87
C ALA A 432 -19.60 -6.61 28.22
N ALA A 433 -18.37 -7.13 28.24
CA ALA A 433 -17.22 -6.47 27.63
C ALA A 433 -17.32 -6.40 26.09
N PHE A 434 -17.82 -7.45 25.42
CA PHE A 434 -18.07 -7.38 23.97
C PHE A 434 -19.14 -6.35 23.60
N LEU A 435 -20.21 -6.25 24.38
CA LEU A 435 -21.25 -5.24 24.17
C LEU A 435 -20.70 -3.83 24.42
N GLU A 436 -19.90 -3.63 25.47
CA GLU A 436 -19.20 -2.36 25.72
C GLU A 436 -18.27 -2.00 24.55
N ALA A 437 -17.50 -2.96 24.03
CA ALA A 437 -16.66 -2.74 22.86
C ALA A 437 -17.48 -2.30 21.62
N ALA A 438 -18.65 -2.89 21.39
CA ALA A 438 -19.56 -2.49 20.32
C ALA A 438 -20.13 -1.07 20.52
N GLU A 439 -20.32 -0.62 21.77
CA GLU A 439 -20.75 0.75 22.07
C GLU A 439 -19.62 1.77 21.88
N ILE A 440 -18.37 1.38 22.19
CA ILE A 440 -17.19 2.24 22.03
C ILE A 440 -16.92 2.55 20.56
N ASP A 441 -17.02 1.56 19.69
CA ASP A 441 -16.84 1.70 18.24
C ASP A 441 -18.03 1.09 17.48
N PRO A 442 -19.12 1.86 17.31
CA PRO A 442 -20.33 1.38 16.64
C PRO A 442 -20.15 1.08 15.15
N ALA A 443 -19.01 1.41 14.55
CA ALA A 443 -18.73 1.09 13.14
C ALA A 443 -18.06 -0.28 12.97
N SER A 444 -17.54 -0.87 14.05
CA SER A 444 -16.80 -2.14 13.98
C SER A 444 -17.73 -3.36 14.04
N ALA A 445 -17.51 -4.31 13.13
CA ALA A 445 -18.15 -5.62 13.13
C ALA A 445 -17.51 -6.62 14.10
N GLU A 446 -16.25 -6.40 14.47
CA GLU A 446 -15.43 -7.40 15.17
C GLU A 446 -15.93 -7.74 16.59
N PRO A 447 -16.47 -6.80 17.41
CA PRO A 447 -17.12 -7.16 18.67
C PRO A 447 -18.32 -8.10 18.47
N TRP A 448 -19.12 -7.86 17.43
CA TRP A 448 -20.28 -8.69 17.09
C TRP A 448 -19.87 -10.07 16.58
N GLU A 449 -18.81 -10.16 15.79
CA GLU A 449 -18.26 -11.43 15.32
C GLU A 449 -17.80 -12.31 16.51
N GLN A 450 -17.01 -11.74 17.42
CA GLN A 450 -16.52 -12.47 18.59
C GLN A 450 -17.65 -12.83 19.57
N LEU A 451 -18.59 -11.92 19.80
CA LEU A 451 -19.78 -12.18 20.61
C LEU A 451 -20.63 -13.31 20.01
N THR A 452 -20.84 -13.31 18.69
CA THR A 452 -21.60 -14.34 17.99
C THR A 452 -20.92 -15.71 18.13
N ALA A 453 -19.61 -15.77 17.91
CA ALA A 453 -18.84 -17.00 18.08
C ALA A 453 -18.90 -17.54 19.53
N MET A 454 -18.86 -16.66 20.53
CA MET A 454 -19.01 -17.06 21.93
C MET A 454 -20.43 -17.57 22.22
N ARG A 455 -21.47 -16.86 21.78
CA ARG A 455 -22.87 -17.25 21.97
C ARG A 455 -23.21 -18.56 21.27
N LEU A 456 -22.59 -18.85 20.12
CA LEU A 456 -22.66 -20.17 19.48
C LEU A 456 -22.15 -21.28 20.40
N GLN A 457 -21.00 -21.08 21.05
CA GLN A 457 -20.46 -22.09 21.98
C GLN A 457 -21.38 -22.34 23.16
N VAL A 458 -22.02 -21.29 23.68
CA VAL A 458 -23.03 -21.41 24.74
C VAL A 458 -24.24 -22.20 24.23
N TRP A 459 -24.76 -21.85 23.05
CA TRP A 459 -25.92 -22.52 22.45
C TRP A 459 -25.66 -23.99 22.13
N LEU A 460 -24.49 -24.35 21.60
CA LEU A 460 -24.16 -25.75 21.29
C LEU A 460 -24.04 -26.63 22.54
N ARG A 461 -23.58 -26.05 23.66
CA ARG A 461 -23.54 -26.73 24.98
C ARG A 461 -24.94 -26.87 25.56
N GLU A 462 -25.73 -25.81 25.51
CA GLU A 462 -27.07 -25.73 26.08
C GLU A 462 -28.09 -25.25 25.02
N PRO A 463 -28.69 -26.18 24.24
CA PRO A 463 -29.51 -25.87 23.07
C PRO A 463 -30.92 -25.40 23.43
N THR A 464 -31.01 -24.28 24.15
CA THR A 464 -32.27 -23.60 24.49
C THR A 464 -32.66 -22.61 23.39
N PHE A 465 -33.95 -22.27 23.32
CA PHE A 465 -34.44 -21.23 22.41
C PHE A 465 -33.84 -19.85 22.73
N GLU A 466 -33.62 -19.55 24.01
CA GLU A 466 -33.02 -18.28 24.45
C GLU A 466 -31.58 -18.12 23.96
N HIS A 467 -30.74 -19.16 24.11
CA HIS A 467 -29.36 -19.11 23.62
C HIS A 467 -29.28 -19.04 22.08
N GLN A 468 -30.19 -19.73 21.38
CA GLN A 468 -30.32 -19.61 19.93
C GLN A 468 -30.64 -18.17 19.53
N GLN A 469 -31.67 -17.58 20.14
CA GLN A 469 -32.10 -16.22 19.83
C GLN A 469 -30.99 -15.20 20.13
N ALA A 470 -30.26 -15.36 21.23
CA ALA A 470 -29.11 -14.50 21.55
C ALA A 470 -28.01 -14.61 20.49
N PHE A 471 -27.72 -15.82 20.01
CA PHE A 471 -26.77 -16.05 18.91
C PHE A 471 -27.23 -15.37 17.61
N GLU A 472 -28.47 -15.58 17.20
CA GLU A 472 -29.04 -14.99 15.97
C GLU A 472 -29.06 -13.46 16.03
N GLN A 473 -29.40 -12.87 17.18
CA GLN A 473 -29.37 -11.41 17.36
C GLN A 473 -27.96 -10.84 17.19
N ALA A 474 -26.94 -11.48 17.77
CA ALA A 474 -25.56 -11.05 17.59
C ALA A 474 -25.10 -11.21 16.13
N ALA A 475 -25.47 -12.31 15.49
CA ALA A 475 -25.15 -12.57 14.09
C ALA A 475 -25.81 -11.56 13.15
N ALA A 476 -27.06 -11.18 13.39
CA ALA A 476 -27.76 -10.16 12.63
C ALA A 476 -27.01 -8.82 12.71
N ARG A 477 -26.56 -8.40 13.91
CA ARG A 477 -25.73 -7.20 14.09
C ARG A 477 -24.40 -7.32 13.35
N MET A 478 -23.72 -8.46 13.42
CA MET A 478 -22.49 -8.69 12.66
C MET A 478 -22.72 -8.49 11.14
N LEU A 479 -23.78 -9.07 10.59
CA LEU A 479 -24.10 -8.99 9.16
C LEU A 479 -24.61 -7.61 8.71
N GLU A 480 -25.21 -6.81 9.61
CA GLU A 480 -25.52 -5.39 9.36
C GLU A 480 -24.25 -4.58 9.07
N HIS A 481 -23.15 -4.88 9.77
CA HIS A 481 -21.86 -4.19 9.60
C HIS A 481 -21.03 -4.77 8.43
N LEU A 482 -21.30 -6.00 8.01
CA LEU A 482 -20.59 -6.69 6.92
C LEU A 482 -21.51 -7.09 5.75
N PRO A 483 -22.27 -6.14 5.15
CA PRO A 483 -23.31 -6.47 4.18
C PRO A 483 -22.78 -7.11 2.88
N HIS A 484 -21.52 -6.87 2.55
CA HIS A 484 -20.85 -7.35 1.34
C HIS A 484 -19.84 -8.47 1.63
N SER A 485 -19.73 -8.96 2.87
CA SER A 485 -18.75 -10.01 3.18
C SER A 485 -19.30 -11.40 2.88
N HIS A 486 -18.81 -12.02 1.80
CA HIS A 486 -19.12 -13.43 1.53
C HIS A 486 -18.58 -14.32 2.66
N ARG A 487 -17.48 -13.92 3.31
CA ARG A 487 -16.86 -14.67 4.42
C ARG A 487 -17.77 -14.69 5.64
N ALA A 488 -18.31 -13.53 6.04
CA ALA A 488 -19.22 -13.45 7.17
C ALA A 488 -20.48 -14.30 6.95
N ASN A 489 -21.06 -14.26 5.74
CA ASN A 489 -22.20 -15.10 5.38
C ASN A 489 -21.83 -16.59 5.39
N THR A 490 -20.69 -16.97 4.79
CA THR A 490 -20.23 -18.38 4.79
C THR A 490 -20.06 -18.89 6.22
N MET A 491 -19.39 -18.11 7.07
CA MET A 491 -19.14 -18.44 8.47
C MET A 491 -20.44 -18.56 9.26
N TYR A 492 -21.38 -17.63 9.09
CA TYR A 492 -22.67 -17.72 9.76
C TYR A 492 -23.47 -18.95 9.33
N GLY A 493 -23.47 -19.30 8.04
CA GLY A 493 -24.11 -20.53 7.58
C GLY A 493 -23.42 -21.79 8.12
N ASN A 494 -22.09 -21.81 8.25
CA ASN A 494 -21.38 -22.91 8.93
C ASN A 494 -21.85 -23.06 10.40
N TRP A 495 -22.04 -21.93 11.11
CA TRP A 495 -22.52 -21.93 12.49
C TRP A 495 -23.98 -22.40 12.62
N LEU A 496 -24.86 -21.96 11.72
CA LEU A 496 -26.25 -22.42 11.66
C LEU A 496 -26.33 -23.92 11.34
N LEU A 497 -25.49 -24.42 10.44
CA LEU A 497 -25.43 -25.84 10.11
C LEU A 497 -24.97 -26.67 11.32
N ALA A 498 -23.99 -26.19 12.10
CA ALA A 498 -23.60 -26.83 13.35
C ALA A 498 -24.77 -26.85 14.37
N GLY A 499 -25.53 -25.75 14.47
CA GLY A 499 -26.76 -25.68 15.26
C GLY A 499 -27.83 -26.68 14.80
N TYR A 500 -27.99 -26.84 13.49
CA TYR A 500 -28.87 -27.85 12.90
C TYR A 500 -28.43 -29.26 13.27
N ARG A 501 -27.14 -29.61 13.10
CA ARG A 501 -26.61 -30.94 13.47
C ARG A 501 -26.81 -31.26 14.96
N ARG A 502 -26.83 -30.23 15.81
CA ARG A 502 -27.06 -30.38 17.25
C ARG A 502 -28.53 -30.51 17.64
N SER A 503 -29.43 -29.81 16.95
CA SER A 503 -30.84 -29.66 17.36
C SER A 503 -31.86 -30.32 16.42
N SER A 504 -31.45 -30.72 15.22
CA SER A 504 -32.28 -31.27 14.13
C SER A 504 -33.50 -30.41 13.74
N ARG A 505 -33.44 -29.09 13.95
CA ARG A 505 -34.53 -28.16 13.59
C ARG A 505 -34.47 -27.78 12.11
N ALA A 506 -35.46 -28.21 11.33
CA ALA A 506 -35.52 -27.95 9.89
C ALA A 506 -35.42 -26.46 9.51
N ALA A 507 -36.01 -25.56 10.31
CA ALA A 507 -35.96 -24.11 10.05
C ALA A 507 -34.54 -23.53 9.95
N LEU A 508 -33.54 -24.14 10.62
CA LEU A 508 -32.15 -23.72 10.52
C LEU A 508 -31.56 -24.02 9.15
N VAL A 509 -32.01 -25.08 8.47
CA VAL A 509 -31.52 -25.44 7.13
C VAL A 509 -32.00 -24.43 6.10
N ASP A 510 -33.25 -23.97 6.21
CA ASP A 510 -33.79 -22.91 5.35
C ASP A 510 -32.99 -21.60 5.48
N GLU A 511 -32.54 -21.30 6.71
CA GLU A 511 -31.69 -20.15 6.98
C GLU A 511 -30.26 -20.34 6.44
N VAL A 512 -29.67 -21.54 6.58
CA VAL A 512 -28.38 -21.89 5.96
C VAL A 512 -28.45 -21.67 4.44
N LEU A 513 -29.51 -22.16 3.78
CA LEU A 513 -29.73 -21.94 2.36
C LEU A 513 -29.76 -20.46 2.00
N THR A 514 -30.52 -19.66 2.75
CA THR A 514 -30.65 -18.21 2.52
C THR A 514 -29.30 -17.49 2.63
N VAL A 515 -28.53 -17.81 3.68
CA VAL A 515 -27.26 -17.15 3.98
C VAL A 515 -26.17 -17.59 3.00
N TRP A 516 -26.07 -18.88 2.67
CA TRP A 516 -25.09 -19.36 1.69
C TRP A 516 -25.44 -18.97 0.27
N GLU A 517 -26.71 -18.79 -0.08
CA GLU A 517 -27.10 -18.19 -1.35
C GLU A 517 -26.61 -16.74 -1.43
N ARG A 518 -26.72 -15.97 -0.33
CA ARG A 518 -26.12 -14.63 -0.26
C ARG A 518 -24.61 -14.67 -0.40
N ALA A 519 -23.93 -15.64 0.24
CA ALA A 519 -22.49 -15.82 0.08
C ALA A 519 -22.09 -16.13 -1.37
N ALA A 520 -22.83 -17.02 -2.05
CA ALA A 520 -22.62 -17.34 -3.46
C ALA A 520 -22.86 -16.11 -4.36
N ARG A 521 -23.89 -15.29 -4.10
CA ARG A 521 -24.09 -14.03 -4.86
C ARG A 521 -22.96 -13.02 -4.67
N LEU A 522 -22.35 -12.97 -3.49
CA LEU A 522 -21.20 -12.09 -3.20
C LEU A 522 -19.87 -12.65 -3.73
N TYR A 523 -19.84 -13.92 -4.12
CA TYR A 523 -18.69 -14.57 -4.74
C TYR A 523 -19.12 -15.62 -5.78
N PRO A 524 -19.70 -15.17 -6.92
CA PRO A 524 -20.40 -16.05 -7.86
C PRO A 524 -19.48 -17.01 -8.60
N ASN A 525 -18.21 -16.66 -8.76
CA ASN A 525 -17.24 -17.52 -9.44
C ASN A 525 -16.48 -18.45 -8.47
N SER A 526 -17.03 -18.69 -7.27
CA SER A 526 -16.44 -19.60 -6.28
C SER A 526 -17.08 -20.99 -6.37
N ALA A 527 -16.33 -21.94 -6.93
CA ALA A 527 -16.74 -23.36 -6.97
C ALA A 527 -17.12 -23.88 -5.57
N MET A 528 -16.37 -23.48 -4.55
CA MET A 528 -16.63 -23.86 -3.16
C MET A 528 -17.91 -23.23 -2.59
N ALA A 529 -18.27 -22.00 -2.98
CA ALA A 529 -19.52 -21.39 -2.52
C ALA A 529 -20.73 -22.14 -3.09
N HIS A 530 -20.68 -22.50 -4.37
CA HIS A 530 -21.72 -23.33 -5.01
C HIS A 530 -21.74 -24.75 -4.43
N ALA A 531 -20.60 -25.36 -4.11
CA ALA A 531 -20.56 -26.67 -3.48
C ALA A 531 -21.20 -26.69 -2.08
N ARG A 532 -20.98 -25.64 -1.27
CA ARG A 532 -21.68 -25.46 0.01
C ARG A 532 -23.18 -25.33 -0.18
N LEU A 533 -23.61 -24.51 -1.14
CA LEU A 533 -25.02 -24.31 -1.43
C LEU A 533 -25.70 -25.60 -1.92
N ALA A 534 -25.04 -26.39 -2.76
CA ALA A 534 -25.49 -27.70 -3.20
C ALA A 534 -25.66 -28.67 -2.02
N TRP A 535 -24.69 -28.69 -1.11
CA TRP A 535 -24.77 -29.51 0.10
C TRP A 535 -25.92 -29.09 1.02
N ALA A 536 -26.11 -27.79 1.25
CA ALA A 536 -27.25 -27.31 2.04
C ALA A 536 -28.60 -27.65 1.40
N ALA A 537 -28.72 -27.55 0.07
CA ALA A 537 -29.94 -27.92 -0.64
C ALA A 537 -30.25 -29.42 -0.50
N HIS A 538 -29.22 -30.27 -0.59
CA HIS A 538 -29.38 -31.70 -0.34
C HIS A 538 -29.82 -31.99 1.10
N VAL A 539 -29.22 -31.32 2.10
CA VAL A 539 -29.62 -31.45 3.51
C VAL A 539 -31.06 -30.97 3.74
N ALA A 540 -31.53 -30.00 2.95
CA ALA A 540 -32.91 -29.53 2.97
C ALA A 540 -33.91 -30.47 2.25
N GLY A 541 -33.41 -31.47 1.51
CA GLY A 541 -34.22 -32.34 0.65
C GLY A 541 -34.62 -31.71 -0.70
N ASP A 542 -33.99 -30.61 -1.10
CA ASP A 542 -34.16 -29.99 -2.41
C ASP A 542 -33.10 -30.53 -3.39
N ASP A 543 -33.31 -31.77 -3.84
CA ASP A 543 -32.37 -32.47 -4.71
C ASP A 543 -32.24 -31.82 -6.10
N GLU A 544 -33.28 -31.13 -6.59
CA GLU A 544 -33.20 -30.40 -7.86
C GLU A 544 -32.20 -29.24 -7.78
N ARG A 545 -32.31 -28.45 -6.71
CA ARG A 545 -31.38 -27.35 -6.46
C ARG A 545 -29.98 -27.87 -6.13
N ALA A 546 -29.88 -28.93 -5.35
CA ALA A 546 -28.60 -29.58 -5.04
C ALA A 546 -27.86 -30.00 -6.32
N ALA A 547 -28.55 -30.65 -7.26
CA ALA A 547 -27.97 -31.08 -8.53
C ALA A 547 -27.55 -29.89 -9.42
N SER A 548 -28.36 -28.83 -9.46
CA SER A 548 -28.05 -27.62 -10.23
C SER A 548 -26.80 -26.90 -9.71
N GLU A 549 -26.72 -26.69 -8.39
CA GLU A 549 -25.59 -26.02 -7.75
C GLU A 549 -24.32 -26.87 -7.79
N ALA A 550 -24.45 -28.20 -7.67
CA ALA A 550 -23.32 -29.11 -7.84
C ALA A 550 -22.75 -29.10 -9.27
N ALA A 551 -23.62 -29.00 -10.28
CA ALA A 551 -23.19 -28.85 -11.67
C ALA A 551 -22.42 -27.54 -11.89
N GLU A 552 -22.88 -26.44 -11.27
CA GLU A 552 -22.19 -25.15 -11.36
C GLU A 552 -20.85 -25.16 -10.62
N ALA A 553 -20.79 -25.78 -9.43
CA ALA A 553 -19.54 -25.97 -8.69
C ALA A 553 -18.48 -26.71 -9.53
N LEU A 554 -18.87 -27.82 -10.17
CA LEU A 554 -17.99 -28.60 -11.05
C LEU A 554 -17.58 -27.83 -12.32
N ARG A 555 -18.50 -27.03 -12.89
CA ARG A 555 -18.21 -26.19 -14.06
C ARG A 555 -17.15 -25.13 -13.72
N LEU A 556 -17.29 -24.47 -12.57
CA LEU A 556 -16.33 -23.47 -12.09
C LEU A 556 -14.98 -24.11 -11.73
N ASP A 557 -15.00 -25.29 -11.11
CA ASP A 557 -13.79 -26.04 -10.79
C ASP A 557 -12.98 -26.41 -12.06
N ALA A 558 -13.67 -26.81 -13.13
CA ALA A 558 -13.04 -27.11 -14.42
C ALA A 558 -12.39 -25.88 -15.10
N LEU A 559 -12.86 -24.67 -14.78
CA LEU A 559 -12.26 -23.42 -15.25
C LEU A 559 -11.06 -22.98 -14.41
N ASN A 560 -10.86 -23.57 -13.23
CA ASN A 560 -9.85 -23.18 -12.27
C ASN A 560 -8.52 -23.94 -12.51
N PRO A 561 -7.44 -23.27 -12.96
CA PRO A 561 -6.16 -23.93 -13.18
C PRO A 561 -5.37 -24.20 -11.88
N HIS A 562 -5.87 -23.74 -10.73
CA HIS A 562 -5.16 -23.76 -9.46
C HIS A 562 -5.44 -25.02 -8.66
N VAL A 563 -4.48 -25.94 -8.66
CA VAL A 563 -4.56 -27.26 -8.00
C VAL A 563 -4.96 -27.14 -6.53
N GLU A 564 -4.45 -26.15 -5.81
CA GLU A 564 -4.76 -25.93 -4.41
C GLU A 564 -6.21 -25.51 -4.14
N GLN A 565 -6.93 -25.03 -5.17
CA GLN A 565 -8.33 -24.62 -5.08
C GLN A 565 -9.29 -25.66 -5.67
N GLN A 566 -8.75 -26.68 -6.35
CA GLN A 566 -9.56 -27.73 -6.95
C GLN A 566 -10.38 -28.47 -5.89
N LEU A 567 -11.66 -28.71 -6.19
CA LEU A 567 -12.58 -29.41 -5.28
C LEU A 567 -12.09 -30.81 -4.90
N ALA A 568 -11.30 -31.45 -5.77
CA ALA A 568 -10.64 -32.73 -5.51
C ALA A 568 -9.70 -32.72 -4.30
N ASN A 569 -9.15 -31.54 -3.96
CA ASN A 569 -8.17 -31.33 -2.89
C ASN A 569 -8.78 -30.63 -1.66
N GLN A 570 -10.11 -30.50 -1.62
CA GLN A 570 -10.84 -29.75 -0.60
C GLN A 570 -11.84 -30.64 0.13
N THR A 571 -12.28 -30.19 1.31
CA THR A 571 -13.34 -30.80 2.13
C THR A 571 -14.34 -29.74 2.56
N LEU A 572 -15.60 -30.12 2.80
CA LEU A 572 -16.60 -29.22 3.37
C LEU A 572 -16.49 -29.16 4.89
N ASP A 573 -16.90 -28.03 5.46
CA ASP A 573 -16.96 -27.76 6.90
C ASP A 573 -18.18 -28.45 7.58
N ASP A 574 -18.51 -29.68 7.18
CA ASP A 574 -19.57 -30.52 7.76
C ASP A 574 -19.08 -31.98 7.84
N PRO A 575 -19.01 -32.59 9.03
CA PRO A 575 -18.60 -33.98 9.18
C PRO A 575 -19.41 -34.95 8.31
N ALA A 576 -20.72 -34.72 8.16
CA ALA A 576 -21.59 -35.58 7.36
C ALA A 576 -21.23 -35.55 5.86
N ALA A 577 -20.69 -34.44 5.36
CA ALA A 577 -20.21 -34.34 3.98
C ALA A 577 -18.93 -35.16 3.78
N SER A 578 -18.05 -35.13 4.77
CA SER A 578 -16.79 -35.88 4.76
C SER A 578 -17.00 -37.40 4.91
N GLU A 579 -18.09 -37.81 5.55
CA GLU A 579 -18.53 -39.21 5.59
C GLU A 579 -19.16 -39.65 4.26
N ALA A 580 -19.87 -38.74 3.57
CA ALA A 580 -20.54 -39.03 2.31
C ALA A 580 -19.57 -39.21 1.14
N ALA A 581 -18.46 -38.45 1.11
CA ALA A 581 -17.44 -38.55 0.08
C ALA A 581 -16.05 -38.13 0.58
N GLU A 582 -15.00 -38.67 -0.06
CA GLU A 582 -13.61 -38.39 0.29
C GLU A 582 -13.21 -36.93 0.05
N ASN A 583 -13.79 -36.28 -0.95
CA ASN A 583 -13.53 -34.89 -1.31
C ASN A 583 -14.78 -34.21 -1.88
N VAL A 584 -14.72 -32.88 -2.03
CA VAL A 584 -15.85 -32.09 -2.52
C VAL A 584 -16.21 -32.42 -3.97
N GLU A 585 -15.24 -32.74 -4.82
CA GLU A 585 -15.52 -33.08 -6.23
C GLU A 585 -16.42 -34.31 -6.34
N LEU A 586 -16.06 -35.41 -5.66
CA LEU A 586 -16.85 -36.65 -5.64
C LEU A 586 -18.23 -36.43 -5.02
N LEU A 587 -18.31 -35.60 -3.99
CA LEU A 587 -19.58 -35.21 -3.39
C LEU A 587 -20.48 -34.52 -4.42
N MET A 588 -19.95 -33.53 -5.14
CA MET A 588 -20.70 -32.80 -6.16
C MET A 588 -21.10 -33.70 -7.34
N GLN A 589 -20.22 -34.61 -7.77
CA GLN A 589 -20.57 -35.60 -8.81
C GLN A 589 -21.75 -36.48 -8.38
N THR A 590 -21.76 -36.91 -7.12
CA THR A 590 -22.85 -37.72 -6.54
C THR A 590 -24.16 -36.93 -6.51
N LEU A 591 -24.15 -35.71 -5.96
CA LEU A 591 -25.33 -34.83 -5.88
C LEU A 591 -25.86 -34.44 -7.26
N ARG A 592 -24.99 -34.32 -8.27
CA ARG A 592 -25.42 -34.08 -9.66
C ARG A 592 -26.14 -35.29 -10.25
N SER A 593 -25.66 -36.50 -9.95
CA SER A 593 -26.17 -37.76 -10.52
C SER A 593 -27.45 -38.29 -9.89
N SER A 594 -27.79 -37.86 -8.66
CA SER A 594 -29.03 -38.28 -7.98
C SER A 594 -30.29 -37.87 -8.74
N LYS A 595 -30.22 -36.81 -9.57
CA LYS A 595 -31.29 -36.39 -10.48
C LYS A 595 -31.54 -37.38 -11.61
N ASP A 596 -30.50 -38.03 -12.14
CA ASP A 596 -30.64 -38.94 -13.28
C ASP A 596 -31.34 -40.26 -12.89
N HIS A 597 -31.42 -40.58 -11.59
CA HIS A 597 -32.03 -41.83 -11.09
C HIS A 597 -33.45 -41.65 -10.53
N SER A 598 -33.96 -40.43 -10.39
CA SER A 598 -35.33 -40.15 -9.90
C SER A 598 -36.34 -39.90 -11.03
N SER A 599 -35.89 -39.89 -12.28
CA SER A 599 -36.70 -39.70 -13.49
C SER A 599 -37.03 -40.98 -14.26
N ASP A 600 -36.61 -42.15 -13.76
CA ASP A 600 -37.01 -43.50 -14.22
C ASP A 600 -37.94 -44.15 -13.18
#